data_AF-A0A3B8ZBT3-F1
#
_entry.id   AF-A0A3B8ZBT3-F1
#
_cell.length_a   1.000
_cell.length_b   1.000
_cell.length_c   1.000
_cell.angle_alpha   90.00
_cell.angle_beta   90.00
_cell.angle_gamma   90.00
#
_symmetry.space_group_name_H-M   'P 1'
#
loop_
_entity.id
_entity.type
_entity.pdbx_description
1 polymer ?
#
loop_
_entity_poly.entity_id
_entity_poly.type
_entity_poly.pdbx_seq_one_letter_code
_entity_poly.pdbx_strand_id
1 'polypeptide(L)' 'MATNGFSKRLRLLSAAEYGAVFDNVQLKTSCHQFLVLAIRNHDSRSRLGMVIAKKHVSNAVQRNRIKRQIRESFR' A
#
# COMPACT_ATOMS: atom_id res chain seq x y z
N MET A 1 -22.10 12.30 -6.20
CA MET A 1 -21.48 11.36 -5.23
C MET A 1 -20.36 10.62 -5.93
N ALA A 2 -19.10 10.91 -5.60
CA ALA A 2 -17.95 10.39 -6.35
C ALA A 2 -17.70 8.90 -6.02
N THR A 3 -18.22 8.00 -6.86
CA THR A 3 -17.98 6.54 -6.84
C THR A 3 -16.67 6.13 -7.51
N ASN A 4 -15.76 7.09 -7.69
CA ASN A 4 -14.48 6.94 -8.38
C ASN A 4 -13.29 6.80 -7.41
N GLY A 5 -13.53 6.37 -6.17
CA GLY A 5 -12.47 6.20 -5.17
C GLY A 5 -11.96 4.76 -5.09
N PHE A 6 -10.64 4.57 -4.94
CA PHE A 6 -10.05 3.28 -4.60
C PHE A 6 -10.72 2.69 -3.34
N SER A 7 -11.56 1.67 -3.49
CA SER A 7 -12.45 1.19 -2.40
C SER A 7 -11.68 0.71 -1.17
N LYS A 8 -12.30 0.79 0.02
CA LYS A 8 -11.71 0.24 1.26
C LYS A 8 -11.37 -1.25 1.13
N ARG A 9 -12.15 -2.00 0.36
CA ARG A 9 -11.92 -3.44 0.12
C ARG A 9 -10.65 -3.73 -0.67
N LEU A 10 -10.11 -2.74 -1.38
CA LEU A 10 -8.86 -2.85 -2.14
C LEU A 10 -7.65 -2.38 -1.33
N ARG A 11 -7.82 -2.06 -0.04
CA ARG A 11 -6.77 -1.51 0.83
C ARG A 11 -6.42 -2.50 1.93
N LEU A 12 -5.15 -2.56 2.31
CA LEU A 12 -4.73 -3.12 3.60
C LEU A 12 -4.95 -2.04 4.67
N LEU A 13 -5.79 -2.33 5.67
CA LEU A 13 -6.20 -1.35 6.68
C LEU A 13 -5.83 -1.78 8.11
N SER A 14 -5.75 -3.09 8.36
CA SER A 14 -5.54 -3.64 9.70
C SER A 14 -4.08 -4.05 9.92
N ALA A 15 -3.62 -3.99 11.17
CA ALA A 15 -2.27 -4.43 11.53
C ALA A 15 -2.02 -5.91 11.19
N ALA A 16 -3.05 -6.77 11.35
CA ALA A 16 -2.96 -8.19 11.00
C ALA A 16 -2.72 -8.42 9.50
N GLU A 17 -3.38 -7.63 8.63
CA GLU A 17 -3.15 -7.68 7.18
C GLU A 17 -1.72 -7.27 6.80
N TYR A 18 -1.19 -6.24 7.45
CA TYR A 18 0.21 -5.84 7.24
C TYR A 18 1.17 -6.91 7.78
N GLY A 19 0.93 -7.43 8.99
CA GLY A 19 1.72 -8.49 9.60
C GLY A 19 1.82 -9.72 8.70
N ALA A 20 0.68 -10.19 8.17
CA ALA A 20 0.66 -11.31 7.23
C ALA A 20 1.59 -11.10 6.01
N VAL A 21 1.65 -9.87 5.47
CA VAL A 21 2.55 -9.54 4.35
C VAL A 21 4.00 -9.52 4.79
N PHE A 22 4.31 -8.96 5.96
CA PHE A 22 5.68 -8.88 6.47
C PHE A 22 6.22 -10.26 6.89
N ASP A 23 5.38 -11.13 7.44
CA ASP A 23 5.77 -12.44 7.97
C ASP A 23 5.90 -13.49 6.85
N ASN A 24 5.05 -13.41 5.81
CA ASN A 24 4.96 -14.44 4.76
C ASN A 24 5.32 -13.92 3.37
N VAL A 25 6.30 -13.00 3.28
CA VAL A 25 6.74 -12.40 2.00
C VAL A 25 7.08 -13.47 0.97
N GLN A 26 6.36 -13.50 -0.14
CA GLN A 26 6.63 -14.39 -1.28
C GLN A 26 7.40 -13.67 -2.38
N LEU A 27 7.09 -12.38 -2.59
CA LEU A 27 7.78 -11.52 -3.54
C LEU A 27 8.32 -10.29 -2.81
N LYS A 28 9.62 -10.08 -2.94
CA LYS A 28 10.32 -8.92 -2.41
C LYS A 28 11.11 -8.25 -3.52
N THR A 29 10.73 -7.03 -3.87
CA THR A 29 11.46 -6.23 -4.85
C THR A 29 11.82 -4.91 -4.22
N SER A 30 13.12 -4.60 -4.17
CA SER A 30 13.62 -3.30 -3.76
C SER A 30 14.00 -2.51 -4.99
N CYS A 31 13.53 -1.27 -5.09
CA CYS A 31 14.06 -0.27 -6.00
C CYS A 31 14.56 0.94 -5.20
N HIS A 32 15.17 1.90 -5.88
CA HIS A 32 15.85 3.02 -5.20
C HIS A 32 14.91 3.82 -4.28
N GLN A 33 13.64 3.99 -4.66
CA GLN A 33 12.67 4.77 -3.88
C GLN A 33 11.57 3.92 -3.21
N PHE A 34 11.44 2.63 -3.55
CA PHE A 34 10.36 1.78 -3.03
C PHE A 34 10.84 0.40 -2.64
N LEU A 35 10.24 -0.13 -1.58
CA LEU A 35 10.29 -1.54 -1.24
C LEU A 35 8.89 -2.11 -1.45
N VAL A 36 8.77 -3.07 -2.36
CA VAL A 36 7.52 -3.77 -2.65
C VAL A 36 7.60 -5.15 -2.04
N LEU A 37 6.64 -5.43 -1.16
CA LEU A 37 6.42 -6.74 -0.56
C LEU A 37 5.05 -7.23 -1.01
N ALA A 38 4.97 -8.48 -1.46
CA ALA A 38 3.72 -9.09 -1.84
C ALA A 38 3.65 -10.55 -1.40
N ILE A 39 2.42 -10.97 -1.12
CA ILE A 39 2.03 -12.34 -0.83
C ILE A 39 0.85 -12.69 -1.72
N ARG A 40 0.68 -13.96 -2.04
CA ARG A 40 -0.53 -14.40 -2.73
C ARG A 40 -1.75 -14.20 -1.83
N ASN A 41 -2.71 -13.41 -2.29
CA ASN A 41 -4.00 -13.29 -1.63
C ASN A 41 -4.92 -14.42 -2.09
N HIS A 42 -5.68 -15.03 -1.18
CA HIS A 42 -6.69 -16.04 -1.51
C HIS A 42 -8.04 -15.41 -1.91
N ASP A 43 -8.18 -14.09 -1.78
CA ASP A 43 -9.34 -13.35 -2.26
C ASP A 43 -9.23 -13.04 -3.76
N SER A 44 -10.38 -12.93 -4.40
CA SER A 44 -10.61 -12.47 -5.79
C SER A 44 -10.07 -11.07 -6.10
N ARG A 45 -9.58 -10.33 -5.10
CA ARG A 45 -9.20 -8.92 -5.23
C ARG A 45 -7.80 -8.65 -4.70
N SER A 46 -7.04 -7.88 -5.47
CA SER A 46 -5.76 -7.33 -5.02
C SER A 46 -5.99 -6.24 -3.96
N ARG A 47 -5.20 -6.29 -2.89
CA ARG A 47 -5.20 -5.29 -1.81
C ARG A 47 -3.86 -4.57 -1.77
N LEU A 48 -3.90 -3.25 -1.60
CA LEU A 48 -2.72 -2.39 -1.54
C LEU A 48 -2.58 -1.76 -0.15
N GLY A 49 -1.41 -1.91 0.45
CA GLY A 49 -0.98 -1.18 1.64
C GLY A 49 0.20 -0.29 1.31
N MET A 50 0.30 0.88 1.98
CA MET A 50 1.44 1.78 1.83
C MET A 50 1.96 2.25 3.18
N VAL A 51 3.25 2.05 3.41
CA VAL A 51 3.97 2.56 4.59
C VAL A 51 4.97 3.61 4.12
N ILE A 52 4.88 4.81 4.67
CA ILE A 52 5.84 5.90 4.37
C ILE A 52 6.44 6.35 5.69
N ALA A 53 7.74 6.12 5.86
CA ALA A 53 8.45 6.48 7.07
C ALA A 53 8.58 8.01 7.19
N LYS A 54 8.27 8.56 8.37
CA LYS A 54 8.40 10.00 8.67
C LYS A 54 9.83 10.53 8.44
N LYS A 55 10.84 9.68 8.63
CA LYS A 55 12.26 10.03 8.43
C LYS A 55 12.61 10.42 7.00
N HIS A 56 11.92 9.86 5.99
CA HIS A 56 12.18 10.17 4.58
C HIS A 56 11.29 11.29 4.04
N VAL A 57 10.08 11.42 4.60
CA VAL A 57 9.12 12.47 4.21
C VAL A 57 8.46 13.01 5.47
N SER A 58 9.02 14.09 6.01
CA SER A 58 8.59 14.69 7.28
C SER A 58 7.24 15.39 7.16
N ASN A 59 6.96 16.03 6.02
CA ASN A 59 5.72 16.75 5.78
C ASN A 59 4.52 15.80 5.54
N ALA A 60 3.48 15.95 6.35
CA ALA A 60 2.26 15.13 6.26
C ALA A 60 1.53 15.28 4.91
N VAL A 61 1.50 16.50 4.36
CA VAL A 61 0.86 16.79 3.07
C VAL A 61 1.58 16.07 1.94
N GLN A 62 2.92 16.06 1.96
CA GLN A 62 3.73 15.34 0.98
C GLN A 62 3.49 13.82 1.07
N ARG A 63 3.47 13.24 2.27
CA ARG A 63 3.11 11.81 2.46
C ARG A 63 1.73 11.50 1.90
N ASN A 64 0.74 12.35 2.17
CA ASN A 64 -0.62 12.17 1.69
C ASN A 64 -0.71 12.29 0.16
N ARG A 65 0.07 13.19 -0.44
CA ARG A 65 0.20 13.31 -1.90
C ARG A 65 0.79 12.05 -2.51
N ILE A 66 1.88 11.52 -1.97
CA ILE A 66 2.50 10.27 -2.44
C ILE A 66 1.51 9.11 -2.34
N LYS A 67 0.86 8.93 -1.18
CA LYS A 67 -0.17 7.89 -1.00
C LYS A 67 -1.31 8.03 -2.00
N ARG A 68 -1.68 9.26 -2.39
CA ARG A 68 -2.72 9.49 -3.40
C ARG A 68 -2.25 9.09 -4.78
N GLN A 69 -1.06 9.54 -5.20
CA GLN A 69 -0.50 9.21 -6.51
C GLN A 69 -0.38 7.70 -6.73
N ILE A 70 0.16 6.97 -5.73
CA ILE A 70 0.27 5.51 -5.81
C ILE A 70 -1.11 4.87 -5.99
N ARG A 71 -2.13 5.30 -5.22
CA ARG A 71 -3.49 4.73 -5.36
C ARG A 71 -4.12 5.01 -6.72
N GLU A 72 -3.88 6.17 -7.32
CA GLU A 72 -4.38 6.47 -8.67
C GLU A 72 -3.69 5.59 -9.72
N SER A 73 -2.41 5.23 -9.55
CA SER A 73 -1.72 4.32 -10.48
C SER A 73 -2.20 2.87 -10.41
N PHE A 74 -2.83 2.46 -9.31
CA PHE A 74 -3.38 1.11 -9.11
C PHE A 74 -4.89 1.04 -9.37
N ARG A 75 -5.52 2.16 -9.70
CA ARG A 75 -6.93 2.25 -10.04
C ARG A 75 -7.15 1.94 -11.51
#